data_AF-M1D421-F1
#
_entry.id   AF-M1D421-F1
#
_cell.length_a   1.000
_cell.length_b   1.000
_cell.length_c   1.000
_cell.angle_alpha   90.00
_cell.angle_beta   90.00
_cell.angle_gamma   90.00
#
_symmetry.space_group_name_H-M   'P 1'
#
loop_
_entity.id
_entity.type
_entity.pdbx_description
1 polymer ?
#
loop_
_entity_poly.entity_id
_entity_poly.type
_entity_poly.pdbx_seq_one_letter_code
_entity_poly.pdbx_strand_id
1 'polypeptide(L)'
;MASSAREWIEADETAKQFLTRVFSERPFLPLPPPLHRIPLRPGNVVEIVGPSPSSKTRILMQAAINCILPKEWKGVNYGGLERLVMFVDLDCRFDVLSLSRLLKQRIIRANEHGG
;
A
#
# COMPACT_ATOMS: atom_id res chain seq x y z
N MET A 1 -3.61 -33.19 19.15
CA MET A 1 -4.79 -33.54 18.35
C MET A 1 -4.35 -33.49 16.89
N ALA A 2 -4.37 -34.62 16.19
CA ALA A 2 -3.97 -34.67 14.78
C ALA A 2 -5.14 -34.19 13.91
N SER A 3 -4.97 -33.11 13.14
CA SER A 3 -5.97 -32.68 12.16
C SER A 3 -6.14 -33.78 11.12
N SER A 4 -7.37 -34.17 10.83
CA SER A 4 -7.63 -35.20 9.81
C SER A 4 -7.29 -34.67 8.41
N ALA A 5 -6.86 -35.53 7.48
CA ALA A 5 -6.61 -35.14 6.08
C ALA A 5 -7.85 -34.54 5.39
N ARG A 6 -9.06 -34.77 5.95
CA ARG A 6 -10.31 -34.17 5.47
C ARG A 6 -10.40 -32.68 5.79
N GLU A 7 -9.92 -32.24 6.95
CA GLU A 7 -9.88 -30.82 7.33
C GLU A 7 -8.99 -30.00 6.37
N TRP A 8 -7.98 -30.62 5.74
CA TRP A 8 -7.14 -29.97 4.73
C TRP A 8 -7.79 -29.84 3.35
N ILE A 9 -8.83 -30.65 3.08
CA ILE A 9 -9.51 -30.70 1.78
C ILE A 9 -10.84 -29.92 1.82
N GLU A 10 -11.34 -29.62 3.02
CA GLU A 10 -12.51 -28.75 3.16
C GLU A 10 -12.22 -27.37 2.56
N ALA A 11 -13.12 -26.93 1.67
CA ALA A 11 -13.00 -25.64 1.03
C ALA A 11 -13.35 -24.53 2.03
N ASP A 12 -12.42 -23.59 2.22
CA ASP A 12 -12.62 -22.43 3.12
C ASP A 12 -13.76 -21.50 2.65
N GLU A 13 -14.13 -21.56 1.37
CA GLU A 13 -15.15 -20.70 0.78
C GLU A 13 -15.92 -21.36 -0.37
N THR A 14 -17.17 -20.92 -0.58
CA THR A 14 -17.97 -21.28 -1.76
C THR A 14 -17.49 -20.54 -3.02
N ALA A 15 -17.76 -21.10 -4.20
CA ALA A 15 -17.45 -20.45 -5.47
C ALA A 15 -18.06 -19.03 -5.58
N LYS A 16 -19.28 -18.82 -5.06
CA LYS A 16 -19.92 -17.49 -5.02
C LYS A 16 -19.10 -16.50 -4.19
N GLN A 17 -18.67 -16.88 -2.99
CA GLN A 17 -17.84 -16.04 -2.11
C GLN A 17 -16.51 -15.71 -2.77
N PHE A 18 -15.86 -16.70 -3.38
CA PHE A 18 -14.63 -16.51 -4.13
C PHE A 18 -14.79 -15.47 -5.25
N LEU A 19 -15.81 -15.65 -6.11
CA LEU A 19 -16.04 -14.75 -7.24
C LEU A 19 -16.40 -13.33 -6.77
N THR A 20 -17.23 -13.18 -5.73
CA THR A 20 -17.51 -11.85 -5.13
C THR A 20 -16.23 -11.16 -4.66
N ARG A 21 -15.32 -11.87 -4.02
CA ARG A 21 -14.03 -11.33 -3.55
C ARG A 21 -13.06 -11.01 -4.69
N VAL A 22 -13.03 -11.83 -5.74
CA VAL A 22 -12.13 -11.64 -6.89
C VAL A 22 -12.59 -10.51 -7.80
N PHE A 23 -13.90 -10.38 -8.02
CA PHE A 23 -14.46 -9.32 -8.88
C PHE A 23 -14.63 -7.96 -8.20
N SER A 24 -14.39 -7.86 -6.90
CA SER A 24 -14.36 -6.58 -6.19
C SER A 24 -13.29 -5.66 -6.80
N GLU A 25 -13.62 -4.40 -7.06
CA GLU A 25 -12.65 -3.43 -7.56
C GLU A 25 -11.48 -3.25 -6.58
N ARG A 26 -10.26 -3.30 -7.12
CA ARG A 26 -9.03 -3.22 -6.36
C ARG A 26 -8.24 -2.01 -6.83
N PRO A 27 -8.08 -0.97 -5.99
CA PRO A 27 -7.32 0.20 -6.38
C PRO A 27 -5.87 -0.20 -6.65
N PHE A 28 -5.26 0.46 -7.62
CA PHE A 28 -3.84 0.33 -7.86
C PHE A 28 -3.06 1.02 -6.74
N LEU A 29 -1.96 0.41 -6.32
CA LEU A 29 -0.99 1.06 -5.44
C LEU A 29 0.06 1.78 -6.29
N PRO A 30 0.01 3.12 -6.42
CA PRO A 30 1.02 3.84 -7.16
C PRO A 30 2.34 3.82 -6.38
N LEU A 31 3.37 3.22 -6.98
CA LEU A 31 4.74 3.31 -6.51
C LEU A 31 5.48 4.51 -7.12
N PRO A 32 6.53 5.02 -6.47
CA PRO A 32 7.35 6.08 -7.05
C PRO A 32 8.06 5.62 -8.34
N PRO A 33 8.40 6.54 -9.26
CA PRO A 33 9.26 6.21 -10.39
C PRO A 33 10.61 5.60 -9.98
N PRO A 34 11.12 4.60 -10.72
CA PRO A 34 10.57 4.02 -11.96
C PRO A 34 9.49 2.94 -11.75
N LEU A 35 9.18 2.57 -10.50
CA LEU A 35 8.27 1.47 -10.16
C LEU A 35 6.78 1.76 -10.42
N HIS A 36 6.41 3.00 -10.75
CA HIS A 36 5.04 3.43 -11.09
C HIS A 36 4.38 2.62 -12.22
N ARG A 37 5.18 1.91 -13.03
CA ARG A 37 4.69 1.08 -14.14
C ARG A 37 4.23 -0.31 -13.71
N ILE A 38 4.50 -0.71 -12.47
CA ILE A 38 4.11 -2.01 -11.95
C ILE A 38 2.66 -1.91 -11.46
N PRO A 39 1.71 -2.65 -12.06
CA PRO A 39 0.29 -2.55 -11.73
C PRO A 39 -0.04 -3.34 -10.45
N LEU A 40 0.44 -2.85 -9.30
CA LEU A 40 0.20 -3.51 -8.01
C LEU A 40 -1.24 -3.34 -7.55
N ARG A 41 -1.86 -4.46 -7.14
CA ARG A 41 -3.23 -4.53 -6.63
C ARG A 41 -3.28 -5.28 -5.31
N PRO A 42 -4.31 -5.04 -4.47
CA PRO A 42 -4.61 -5.90 -3.33
C PRO A 42 -4.54 -7.39 -3.68
N GLY A 43 -3.83 -8.15 -2.86
CA GLY A 43 -3.52 -9.58 -3.07
C GLY A 43 -2.14 -9.83 -3.70
N ASN A 44 -1.46 -8.82 -4.22
CA ASN A 44 -0.05 -8.97 -4.59
C ASN A 44 0.86 -8.93 -3.37
N VAL A 45 1.88 -9.79 -3.38
CA VAL A 45 3.03 -9.73 -2.47
C VAL A 45 4.21 -9.25 -3.29
N VAL A 46 4.92 -8.24 -2.79
CA VAL A 46 6.04 -7.62 -3.49
C VAL A 46 7.26 -7.61 -2.60
N GLU A 47 8.36 -8.12 -3.11
CA GLU A 47 9.66 -8.07 -2.46
C GLU A 47 10.51 -6.96 -3.10
N ILE A 48 11.10 -6.09 -2.28
CA ILE A 48 12.04 -5.05 -2.71
C ILE A 48 13.43 -5.41 -2.17
N VAL A 49 14.32 -5.88 -3.04
CA VAL A 49 15.67 -6.34 -2.67
C VAL A 49 16.72 -5.33 -3.13
N GLY A 50 17.73 -5.13 -2.27
CA GLY A 50 18.89 -4.31 -2.61
C GLY A 50 19.82 -4.12 -1.42
N PRO A 51 21.11 -3.83 -1.63
CA PRO A 51 22.07 -3.60 -0.55
C PRO A 51 21.67 -2.37 0.27
N SER A 52 22.01 -2.31 1.55
CA SER A 52 21.92 -1.05 2.28
C SER A 52 23.01 -0.09 1.77
N PRO A 53 22.72 1.19 1.44
CA PRO A 53 21.48 1.96 1.67
C PRO A 53 20.63 2.23 0.38
N SER A 54 20.05 1.21 -0.24
CA SER A 54 19.20 1.30 -1.47
C SER A 54 17.83 1.97 -1.31
N SER A 55 17.58 2.72 -0.24
CA SER A 55 16.33 3.47 -0.03
C SER A 55 15.02 2.64 0.03
N LYS A 56 15.10 1.33 0.31
CA LYS A 56 13.93 0.44 0.47
C LYS A 56 12.86 1.02 1.40
N THR A 57 13.24 1.43 2.62
CA THR A 57 12.35 2.06 3.61
C THR A 57 11.68 3.33 3.05
N ARG A 58 12.38 4.10 2.21
CA ARG A 58 11.83 5.31 1.59
C ARG A 58 10.78 5.01 0.53
N ILE A 59 10.97 3.95 -0.25
CA ILE A 59 9.96 3.47 -1.20
C ILE A 59 8.69 3.07 -0.44
N LEU A 60 8.83 2.32 0.66
CA LEU A 60 7.70 1.92 1.50
C LEU A 60 7.00 3.13 2.14
N MET A 61 7.73 4.13 2.61
CA MET A 61 7.14 5.38 3.12
C MET A 61 6.33 6.13 2.05
N GLN A 62 6.82 6.20 0.81
CA GLN A 62 6.08 6.84 -0.28
C GLN A 62 4.81 6.07 -0.66
N ALA A 63 4.89 4.73 -0.70
CA ALA A 63 3.71 3.89 -0.88
C ALA A 63 2.69 4.10 0.24
N ALA A 64 3.16 4.18 1.50
CA ALA A 64 2.29 4.44 2.65
C ALA A 64 1.60 5.80 2.56
N ILE A 65 2.31 6.86 2.15
CA ILE A 65 1.73 8.20 1.94
C ILE A 65 0.62 8.17 0.88
N ASN A 66 0.86 7.49 -0.25
CA ASN A 66 -0.17 7.34 -1.29
C ASN A 66 -1.39 6.57 -0.78
N CYS A 67 -1.21 5.60 0.12
CA CYS A 67 -2.34 4.90 0.73
C CYS A 67 -3.16 5.78 1.67
N ILE A 68 -2.51 6.52 2.59
CA ILE A 68 -3.20 7.26 3.66
C ILE A 68 -3.83 8.57 3.22
N LEU A 69 -3.29 9.21 2.15
CA LEU A 69 -3.83 10.47 1.67
C LEU A 69 -5.24 10.26 1.08
N PRO A 70 -6.09 11.31 1.14
CA PRO A 70 -7.38 11.25 0.50
C PRO A 70 -7.28 11.24 -1.02
N LYS A 71 -8.36 10.86 -1.71
CA LYS A 71 -8.48 11.13 -3.14
C LYS A 71 -8.61 12.63 -3.37
N GLU A 72 -9.53 13.25 -2.64
CA GLU A 72 -9.81 14.68 -2.70
C GLU A 72 -10.19 15.21 -1.31
N TRP A 73 -9.80 16.44 -1.00
CA TRP A 73 -10.24 17.13 0.21
C TRP A 73 -10.36 18.63 -0.04
N LYS A 74 -11.54 19.18 0.24
CA LYS A 74 -11.87 20.61 0.03
C LYS A 74 -11.57 21.10 -1.40
N GLY A 75 -11.88 20.29 -2.42
CA GLY A 75 -11.64 20.64 -3.82
C GLY A 75 -10.21 20.40 -4.31
N VAL A 76 -9.27 20.02 -3.43
CA VAL A 76 -7.90 19.69 -3.80
C VAL A 76 -7.75 18.18 -4.00
N ASN A 77 -7.26 17.76 -5.15
CA ASN A 77 -6.98 16.35 -5.44
C ASN A 77 -5.60 15.95 -4.91
N TYR A 78 -5.57 15.02 -3.96
CA TYR A 78 -4.35 14.48 -3.37
C TYR A 78 -3.92 13.17 -4.04
N GLY A 79 -4.83 12.51 -4.77
CA GLY A 79 -4.58 11.29 -5.53
C GLY A 79 -4.23 10.07 -4.68
N GLY A 80 -4.57 10.08 -3.39
CA GLY A 80 -4.37 8.97 -2.48
C GLY A 80 -5.49 7.93 -2.50
N LEU A 81 -5.42 6.94 -1.62
CA LEU A 81 -6.35 5.80 -1.58
C LEU A 81 -7.33 5.79 -0.41
N GLU A 82 -7.18 6.68 0.58
CA GLU A 82 -8.01 6.72 1.79
C GLU A 82 -7.98 5.41 2.61
N ARG A 83 -6.80 4.80 2.74
CA ARG A 83 -6.62 3.51 3.43
C ARG A 83 -5.59 3.56 4.55
N LEU A 84 -5.80 2.71 5.55
CA LEU A 84 -4.85 2.48 6.63
C LEU A 84 -3.64 1.67 6.14
N VAL A 85 -2.48 1.92 6.76
CA VAL A 85 -1.23 1.21 6.47
C VAL A 85 -0.63 0.71 7.77
N MET A 86 -0.21 -0.54 7.79
CA MET A 86 0.60 -1.12 8.86
C MET A 86 2.05 -1.19 8.40
N PHE A 87 2.96 -0.61 9.19
CA PHE A 87 4.40 -0.69 8.95
C PHE A 87 5.03 -1.54 10.03
N VAL A 88 5.63 -2.67 9.66
CA VAL A 88 6.34 -3.57 10.58
C VAL A 88 7.83 -3.31 10.41
N ASP A 89 8.44 -2.65 11.39
CA ASP A 89 9.86 -2.32 11.37
C ASP A 89 10.66 -3.41 12.08
N LEU A 90 11.44 -4.16 11.30
CA LEU A 90 12.21 -5.30 11.79
C LEU A 90 13.67 -4.94 12.10
N ASP A 91 14.15 -3.78 11.65
CA ASP A 91 15.54 -3.35 11.81
C ASP A 91 15.69 -1.95 12.42
N CYS A 92 14.59 -1.39 12.95
CA CYS A 92 14.52 -0.10 13.65
C CYS A 92 14.99 1.09 12.79
N ARG A 93 14.80 1.02 11.47
CA ARG A 93 15.18 2.10 10.53
C ARG A 93 14.02 2.98 10.13
N PHE A 94 12.81 2.71 10.60
CA PHE A 94 11.66 3.54 10.33
C PHE A 94 11.72 4.86 11.12
N ASP A 95 11.87 5.96 10.39
CA ASP A 95 11.90 7.31 10.95
C ASP A 95 10.58 8.04 10.71
N VAL A 96 9.79 8.21 11.78
CA VAL A 96 8.50 8.91 11.78
C VAL A 96 8.65 10.38 11.36
N LEU A 97 9.77 11.03 11.69
CA LEU A 97 10.00 12.43 11.31
C LEU A 97 10.22 12.53 9.80
N SER A 98 10.95 11.59 9.22
CA SER A 98 11.09 11.46 7.77
C SER A 98 9.75 11.22 7.07
N LEU A 99 8.90 10.33 7.61
CA LEU A 99 7.55 10.12 7.08
C LEU A 99 6.71 11.41 7.14
N SER A 100 6.68 12.08 8.30
CA SER A 100 5.95 13.32 8.53
C SER A 100 6.37 14.42 7.55
N ARG A 101 7.68 14.57 7.33
CA ARG A 101 8.22 15.53 6.37
C ARG A 101 7.80 15.22 4.94
N LEU A 102 7.90 13.97 4.50
CA LEU A 102 7.48 13.56 3.16
C LEU A 102 5.97 13.76 2.95
N LEU A 103 5.16 13.46 3.97
CA LEU A 103 3.72 13.68 3.94
C LEU A 103 3.38 15.17 3.81
N LYS A 104 3.99 16.03 4.62
CA LYS A 104 3.81 17.50 4.53
C LYS A 104 4.18 18.02 3.14
N GLN A 105 5.30 17.56 2.58
CA GLN A 105 5.71 17.94 1.22
C GLN A 105 4.65 17.54 0.18
N ARG A 106 4.04 16.35 0.32
CA ARG A 106 3.00 15.90 -0.61
C ARG A 106 1.74 16.74 -0.51
N ILE A 107 1.34 17.13 0.70
CA ILE A 107 0.18 17.99 0.97
C ILE A 107 0.40 19.39 0.40
N ILE A 108 1.55 20.01 0.68
CA ILE A 108 1.89 21.36 0.20
C ILE A 108 1.85 21.40 -1.34
N ARG A 109 2.51 20.43 -2.00
CA ARG A 109 2.51 20.33 -3.46
C ARG A 109 1.11 20.20 -4.04
N ALA A 110 0.23 19.40 -3.44
CA ALA A 110 -1.13 19.25 -3.93
C ALA A 110 -1.91 20.56 -3.83
N ASN A 111 -1.75 21.31 -2.72
CA ASN A 111 -2.41 22.59 -2.52
C ASN A 111 -1.88 23.69 -3.47
N GLU A 112 -0.58 23.67 -3.82
CA GLU A 112 0.00 24.62 -4.78
C GLU A 112 -0.51 24.41 -6.22
N HIS A 113 -0.92 23.18 -6.57
CA HIS A 113 -1.43 22.85 -7.91
C HIS A 113 -2.97 22.85 -8.00
N GLY A 114 -3.65 22.97 -6.86
CA GLY A 114 -5.11 22.92 -6.76
C GLY A 114 -5.78 24.27 -6.49
N GLY A 115 -5.01 25.37 -6.49
CA GLY A 115 -5.49 26.76 -6.49
C GLY A 115 -5.24 27.41 -7.84
#